data_AF-X1EGE9-F1
#
_entry.id   AF-X1EGE9-F1
#
_cell.length_a   1.000
_cell.length_b   1.000
_cell.length_c   1.000
_cell.angle_alpha   90.00
_cell.angle_beta   90.00
_cell.angle_gamma   90.00
#
_symmetry.space_group_name_H-M   'P 1'
#
loop_
_entity.id
_entity.type
_entity.pdbx_description
1 polymer ?
#
loop_
_entity_poly.entity_id
_entity_poly.type
_entity_poly.pdbx_seq_one_letter_code
_entity_poly.pdbx_strand_id
1 'polypeptide(L)'
;MESIKKEARNEAAQIIQQVEKEARETANKKARKILAIAIQRCAVDEATDTVISTLTLPNDEMKGRVIGREGRNIRTFEALTGVDLNV
;
A
#
# COMPACT_ATOMS: atom_id res chain seq x y z
N MET A 1 12.38 -46.75 38.18
CA MET A 1 11.44 -45.60 38.23
C MET A 1 12.12 -44.26 37.94
N GLU A 2 13.33 -44.02 38.43
CA GLU A 2 14.02 -42.74 38.24
C GLU A 2 14.46 -42.48 36.79
N SER A 3 14.91 -43.52 36.06
CA SER A 3 15.27 -43.37 34.63
C SER A 3 14.05 -43.04 33.76
N ILE A 4 12.91 -43.68 34.01
CA ILE A 4 11.64 -43.40 33.29
C ILE A 4 11.21 -41.95 33.50
N LYS A 5 11.32 -41.41 34.72
CA LYS A 5 11.04 -39.99 34.99
C LYS A 5 12.02 -39.06 34.27
N LYS A 6 13.28 -39.45 34.12
CA LYS A 6 14.31 -38.67 33.41
C LYS A 6 14.09 -38.66 31.91
N GLU A 7 13.74 -39.81 31.32
CA GLU A 7 13.37 -39.92 29.89
C GLU A 7 12.14 -39.07 29.58
N ALA A 8 11.07 -39.20 30.37
CA ALA A 8 9.86 -38.39 30.18
C ALA A 8 10.13 -36.88 30.26
N ARG A 9 11.04 -36.45 31.15
CA ARG A 9 11.46 -35.03 31.23
C ARG A 9 12.25 -34.58 30.01
N ASN A 10 13.15 -35.41 29.50
CA ASN A 10 13.92 -35.09 28.31
C ASN A 10 13.02 -35.00 27.07
N GLU A 11 12.07 -35.92 26.93
CA GLU A 11 11.11 -35.93 25.83
C GLU A 11 10.19 -34.70 25.89
N ALA A 12 9.68 -34.35 27.08
CA ALA A 12 8.93 -33.11 27.29
C ALA A 12 9.75 -31.86 26.93
N ALA A 13 11.03 -31.80 27.30
CA ALA A 13 11.91 -30.68 26.98
C ALA A 13 12.14 -30.53 25.46
N GLN A 14 12.27 -31.64 24.74
CA GLN A 14 12.40 -31.64 23.28
C GLN A 14 11.11 -31.13 22.62
N ILE A 15 9.95 -31.58 23.08
CA ILE A 15 8.64 -31.11 22.58
C ILE A 15 8.51 -29.60 22.81
N ILE A 16 8.86 -29.10 24.00
CA ILE A 16 8.81 -27.66 24.30
C ILE A 16 9.70 -26.87 23.34
N GLN A 17 10.96 -27.29 23.15
CA GLN A 17 11.87 -26.63 22.21
C GLN A 17 11.34 -26.61 20.78
N GLN A 18 10.74 -27.71 20.33
CA GLN A 18 10.18 -27.80 19.00
C GLN A 18 9.00 -26.83 18.82
N VAL A 19 8.08 -26.80 19.79
CA VAL A 19 6.93 -25.88 19.76
C VAL A 19 7.38 -24.42 19.79
N GLU A 20 8.38 -24.07 20.61
CA GLU A 20 8.92 -22.71 20.65
C GLU A 20 9.54 -22.29 19.32
N LYS A 21 10.27 -23.21 18.67
CA LYS A 21 10.87 -22.96 17.35
C LYS A 21 9.79 -22.71 16.29
N GLU A 22 8.78 -23.57 16.21
CA GLU A 22 7.67 -23.44 15.26
C GLU A 22 6.86 -22.15 15.47
N ALA A 23 6.61 -21.80 16.73
CA ALA A 23 5.95 -20.54 17.08
C ALA A 23 6.77 -19.34 16.59
N ARG A 24 8.09 -19.36 16.77
CA ARG A 24 8.99 -18.28 16.33
C ARG A 24 9.08 -18.16 14.82
N GLU A 25 9.14 -19.28 14.10
CA GLU A 25 9.11 -19.29 12.63
C GLU A 25 7.78 -18.75 12.09
N THR A 26 6.66 -19.17 12.69
CA THR A 26 5.32 -18.69 12.33
C THR A 26 5.18 -17.19 12.59
N ALA A 27 5.63 -16.71 13.75
CA ALA A 27 5.64 -15.29 14.10
C ALA A 27 6.47 -14.47 13.10
N ASN A 28 7.68 -14.94 12.74
CA ASN A 28 8.52 -14.29 11.75
C ASN A 28 7.86 -14.21 10.37
N LYS A 29 7.21 -15.29 9.91
CA LYS A 29 6.50 -15.30 8.63
C LYS A 29 5.33 -14.31 8.64
N LYS A 30 4.57 -14.25 9.74
CA LYS A 30 3.45 -13.31 9.91
C LYS A 30 3.93 -11.86 9.96
N ALA A 31 5.01 -11.59 10.69
CA ALA A 31 5.62 -10.26 10.77
C ALA A 31 6.07 -9.75 9.40
N ARG A 32 6.77 -10.57 8.61
CA ARG A 32 7.16 -10.21 7.23
C ARG A 32 5.96 -9.89 6.35
N LYS A 33 4.88 -10.68 6.45
CA LYS A 33 3.64 -10.42 5.70
C LYS A 33 3.01 -9.09 6.10
N ILE A 34 2.94 -8.78 7.39
CA ILE A 34 2.40 -7.51 7.90
C ILE A 34 3.22 -6.33 7.39
N LEU A 35 4.56 -6.41 7.49
CA LEU A 35 5.47 -5.37 7.00
C LEU A 35 5.32 -5.15 5.49
N ALA A 36 5.25 -6.23 4.70
CA ALA A 36 5.03 -6.11 3.26
C ALA A 36 3.71 -5.40 2.92
N ILE A 37 2.63 -5.73 3.63
CA ILE A 37 1.32 -5.07 3.45
C ILE A 37 1.40 -3.60 3.86
N ALA A 38 2.06 -3.29 4.99
CA ALA A 38 2.22 -1.91 5.46
C ALA A 38 3.00 -1.06 4.44
N ILE A 39 4.13 -1.57 3.95
CA ILE A 39 4.92 -0.91 2.89
C ILE A 39 4.07 -0.69 1.64
N GLN A 40 3.34 -1.71 1.19
CA GLN A 40 2.49 -1.59 0.01
C GLN A 40 1.39 -0.52 0.20
N ARG A 41 0.81 -0.39 1.40
CA ARG A 41 -0.19 0.65 1.69
C ARG A 41 0.43 2.04 1.74
N CYS A 42 1.54 2.21 2.46
CA CYS A 42 2.23 3.50 2.57
C CYS A 42 2.77 3.99 1.20
N ALA A 43 3.26 3.07 0.35
CA ALA A 43 3.69 3.41 -1.00
C ALA A 43 2.53 3.84 -1.92
N VAL A 44 1.31 3.39 -1.64
CA VAL A 44 0.11 3.83 -2.38
C VAL A 44 -0.31 5.23 -1.94
N ASP A 45 -0.23 5.55 -0.64
CA ASP A 45 -0.61 6.88 -0.13
C ASP A 45 0.36 7.99 -0.62
N GLU A 46 1.65 7.70 -0.78
CA GLU A 46 2.65 8.66 -1.29
C GLU A 46 2.56 8.90 -2.82
N ALA A 47 1.85 8.04 -3.56
CA ALA A 47 1.62 8.21 -5.00
C ALA A 47 0.38 9.06 -5.33
N THR A 48 -0.43 9.41 -4.34
CA THR A 48 -1.68 10.16 -4.54
C THR A 48 -1.62 11.64 -4.15
N ASP A 49 -0.55 12.08 -3.50
CA ASP A 49 -0.30 13.50 -3.26
C ASP A 49 0.80 13.97 -4.22
N THR A 50 0.40 14.52 -5.39
CA THR A 50 1.13 15.48 -6.28
C THR A 50 0.87 15.19 -7.78
N VAL A 51 -0.39 15.13 -8.22
CA VAL A 51 -0.69 15.20 -9.68
C VAL A 51 -1.87 16.11 -10.04
N ILE A 52 -2.62 16.57 -9.03
CA ILE A 52 -3.79 17.42 -9.23
C ILE A 52 -3.44 18.83 -8.76
N SER A 53 -3.50 19.79 -9.69
CA SER A 53 -3.39 21.22 -9.40
C SER A 53 -4.74 21.87 -9.68
N THR A 54 -5.33 22.53 -8.68
CA THR A 54 -6.60 23.26 -8.84
C THR A 54 -6.34 24.75 -9.03
N LEU A 55 -6.99 25.33 -10.04
CA LEU A 55 -6.98 26.77 -10.30
C LEU A 55 -8.43 27.29 -10.31
N THR A 56 -8.67 28.43 -9.66
CA THR A 56 -9.98 29.10 -9.72
C THR A 56 -10.09 29.95 -10.98
N LEU A 57 -11.14 29.74 -11.77
CA LEU A 57 -11.47 30.60 -12.90
C LEU A 57 -12.20 31.87 -12.42
N PRO A 58 -11.87 33.05 -12.95
CA PRO A 58 -12.47 34.30 -12.50
C PRO A 58 -13.92 34.49 -12.98
N ASN A 59 -14.37 33.79 -14.03
CA ASN A 59 -15.75 33.81 -14.53
C ASN A 59 -16.07 32.66 -15.51
N ASP A 60 -17.35 32.49 -15.84
CA ASP A 60 -17.85 31.48 -16.79
C ASP A 60 -17.43 31.75 -18.24
N GLU A 61 -17.15 33.00 -18.60
CA GLU A 61 -16.63 33.33 -19.94
C GLU A 61 -15.25 32.70 -20.15
N MET A 62 -14.37 32.80 -19.15
CA MET A 62 -13.08 32.10 -19.16
C MET A 62 -13.26 30.58 -19.20
N LYS A 63 -14.24 30.03 -18.46
CA LYS A 63 -14.56 28.59 -18.55
C LYS A 63 -14.93 28.19 -19.99
N GLY A 64 -15.81 28.94 -20.64
CA GLY A 64 -16.19 28.71 -22.04
C GLY A 64 -15.01 28.79 -23.00
N ARG A 65 -14.09 29.73 -22.80
CA ARG A 65 -12.86 29.86 -23.61
C ARG A 65 -11.87 28.73 -23.39
N VAL A 66 -11.72 28.26 -22.15
CA VAL A 66 -10.86 27.11 -21.82
C VAL A 66 -11.41 25.84 -22.46
N ILE A 67 -12.72 25.60 -22.40
CA ILE A 67 -13.38 24.45 -23.05
C ILE A 67 -13.27 24.52 -24.58
N GLY A 68 -13.57 25.68 -25.17
CA GLY A 68 -13.69 25.85 -26.61
C GLY A 68 -14.93 25.15 -27.18
N ARG A 69 -15.27 25.47 -28.43
CA ARG A 69 -16.42 24.86 -29.10
C ARG A 69 -16.21 23.34 -29.24
N GLU A 70 -17.17 22.55 -28.75
CA GLU A 70 -17.12 21.07 -28.72
C GLU A 70 -15.92 20.50 -27.93
N GLY A 71 -15.41 21.23 -26.95
CA GLY A 71 -14.27 20.80 -26.12
C GLY A 71 -12.93 20.83 -26.85
N ARG A 72 -12.85 21.51 -28.00
CA ARG A 72 -11.66 21.52 -28.86
C ARG A 72 -10.40 22.00 -28.13
N ASN A 73 -10.51 23.05 -27.32
CA ASN A 73 -9.35 23.65 -26.66
C ASN A 73 -8.80 22.74 -25.55
N ILE A 74 -9.69 22.17 -24.72
CA ILE A 74 -9.30 21.19 -23.70
C ILE A 74 -8.65 19.97 -24.35
N ARG A 75 -9.27 19.36 -25.35
CA ARG A 75 -8.70 18.17 -26.02
C ARG A 75 -7.33 18.43 -26.63
N THR A 76 -7.13 19.59 -27.25
CA THR A 76 -5.81 19.97 -27.78
C THR A 76 -4.79 20.16 -26.66
N PHE A 77 -5.17 20.80 -25.56
CA PHE A 77 -4.30 21.00 -24.41
C PHE A 77 -3.90 19.66 -23.76
N GLU A 78 -4.86 18.78 -23.51
CA GLU A 78 -4.64 17.42 -22.98
C GLU A 78 -3.73 16.60 -23.90
N ALA A 79 -3.97 16.64 -25.22
CA ALA A 79 -3.14 15.93 -26.19
C ALA A 79 -1.69 16.43 -26.25
N LEU A 80 -1.46 17.73 -26.05
CA LEU A 80 -0.12 18.32 -26.09
C LEU A 80 0.66 18.16 -24.79
N THR A 81 -0.04 18.17 -23.65
CA THR A 81 0.59 18.20 -22.32
C THR A 81 0.55 16.84 -21.60
N GLY A 82 -0.33 15.93 -22.02
CA GLY A 82 -0.53 14.63 -21.39
C GLY A 82 -1.26 14.69 -20.04
N VAL A 83 -1.83 15.83 -19.68
CA VAL A 83 -2.65 16.00 -18.46
C VAL A 83 -4.13 15.79 -18.77
N ASP A 84 -4.92 15.47 -17.75
CA ASP A 84 -6.39 15.43 -17.81
C ASP A 84 -6.94 16.70 -17.16
N LEU A 85 -7.77 17.46 -17.89
CA LEU A 85 -8.24 18.78 -17.45
C LEU A 85 -9.75 18.79 -17.19
N ASN A 86 -10.12 18.97 -15.93
CA ASN A 86 -11.50 19.11 -15.49
C ASN A 86 -11.79 20.58 -15.08
N VAL A 87 -12.80 21.22 -15.70
CA VAL A 87 -13.19 22.65 -15.51
C VAL A 87 -14.59 22.85 -14.98
#